data_AF-A0AAW0CB80-F1
#
_entry.id   AF-A0AAW0CB80-F1
#
_cell.length_a   1.000
_cell.length_b   1.000
_cell.length_c   1.000
_cell.angle_alpha   90.00
_cell.angle_beta   90.00
_cell.angle_gamma   90.00
#
_symmetry.space_group_name_H-M   'P 1'
#
loop_
_entity.id
_entity.type
_entity.pdbx_description
1 polymer ?
#
loop_
_entity_poly.entity_id
_entity_poly.type
_entity_poly.pdbx_seq_one_letter_code
_entity_poly.pdbx_strand_id
1 'polypeptide(L)'
;MATKVPFSASNERRIVYVADVIPRPRYLAGWERLRHGKLHWLAECVAEAMGVFMYCFAGVGSTAAFVIGGLAKEEGLSSLLQIGLGYAAGIMLAITICSATSGGHFNPCITIVEMLFKGFPPLKGARYIVSQILGGYIACLLVYTQWSTLIKAVEAAIPPTALAAINFTPQGPAGILGLYVSPTASLGLAFLNEFICDFFIGLVIFGCLDPSNAMVPPSMAPVLISMAYAAAIWGFSANGLAANTARDLGGRFAAMTIYGSDAVGRSGYAAIAALTNIPATILAFLFYEFMFYDSDRVVPQDRREFIDIHALHRRHGPATLAAAAAGDNHSSSSGGHEKEHVGTIERV
;
A
#
# COMPACT_ATOMS: atom_id res chain seq x y z
N MET A 1 0.06 52.03 28.27
CA MET A 1 0.43 52.19 26.85
C MET A 1 1.43 51.09 26.52
N ALA A 2 0.93 49.89 26.19
CA ALA A 2 1.77 48.71 25.93
C ALA A 2 2.06 48.65 24.43
N THR A 3 3.34 48.76 24.09
CA THR A 3 3.87 48.74 22.73
C THR A 3 3.66 47.36 22.11
N LYS A 4 2.87 47.31 21.05
CA LYS A 4 2.80 46.16 20.13
C LYS A 4 4.18 46.01 19.48
N VAL A 5 4.88 44.92 19.79
CA VAL A 5 6.00 44.47 18.95
C VAL A 5 5.38 43.90 17.68
N PRO A 6 5.70 44.42 16.47
CA PRO A 6 5.19 43.86 15.24
C PRO A 6 5.86 42.50 15.01
N PHE A 7 5.05 41.46 14.84
CA PHE A 7 5.51 40.18 14.33
C PHE A 7 5.97 40.43 12.88
N SER A 8 7.28 40.43 12.66
CA SER A 8 7.89 40.64 11.35
C SER A 8 7.43 39.52 10.40
N ALA A 9 6.60 39.91 9.43
CA ALA A 9 6.20 39.08 8.31
C ALA A 9 7.25 39.20 7.21
N SER A 10 8.22 38.27 7.17
CA SER A 10 8.92 37.82 5.94
C SER A 10 10.02 36.82 6.28
N ASN A 11 9.65 35.65 6.80
CA ASN A 11 10.51 34.47 6.70
C ASN A 11 9.87 33.57 5.66
N GLU A 12 9.91 33.98 4.39
CA GLU A 12 9.61 33.07 3.28
C GLU A 12 10.57 31.90 3.42
N ARG A 13 10.06 30.73 3.82
CA ARG A 13 10.88 29.53 3.91
C ARG A 13 11.46 29.29 2.52
N ARG A 14 12.77 29.49 2.37
CA ARG A 14 13.49 29.22 1.13
C ARG A 14 13.21 27.77 0.75
N ILE A 15 12.50 27.56 -0.36
CA ILE A 15 12.23 26.24 -0.90
C ILE A 15 13.55 25.71 -1.44
N VAL A 16 13.99 24.55 -0.94
CA VAL A 16 15.20 23.88 -1.39
C VAL A 16 14.80 22.57 -2.02
N TYR A 17 15.07 22.39 -3.32
CA TYR A 17 14.82 21.13 -4.00
C TYR A 17 16.00 20.19 -3.81
N VAL A 18 15.75 18.88 -3.84
CA VAL A 18 16.81 17.87 -3.75
C VAL A 18 17.86 18.06 -4.86
N ALA A 19 17.44 18.48 -6.06
CA ALA A 19 18.32 18.74 -7.18
C ALA A 19 19.26 19.95 -6.96
N ASP A 20 18.93 20.87 -6.04
CA ASP A 20 19.76 22.02 -5.69
C ASP A 20 20.91 21.63 -4.76
N VAL A 21 20.71 20.59 -3.94
CA VAL A 21 21.69 20.09 -2.96
C VAL A 21 22.51 18.93 -3.52
N ILE A 22 21.85 18.05 -4.29
CA ILE A 22 22.45 16.82 -4.82
C ILE A 22 22.31 16.86 -6.35
N PRO A 23 23.40 17.13 -7.09
CA PRO A 23 23.33 17.24 -8.54
C PRO A 23 22.92 15.91 -9.16
N ARG A 24 21.92 15.97 -10.06
CA ARG A 24 21.38 14.78 -10.71
C ARG A 24 22.14 14.47 -12.01
N PRO A 25 22.63 13.23 -12.22
CA PRO A 25 23.22 12.84 -13.50
C PRO A 25 22.27 13.11 -14.68
N ARG A 26 22.81 13.59 -15.82
CA ARG A 26 22.00 14.06 -16.96
C ARG A 26 21.05 13.01 -17.51
N TYR A 27 21.44 11.73 -17.51
CA TYR A 27 20.60 10.63 -17.98
C TYR A 27 19.40 10.39 -17.05
N LEU A 28 19.58 10.50 -15.72
CA LEU A 28 18.50 10.38 -14.73
C LEU A 28 17.56 11.58 -14.78
N ALA A 29 18.09 12.79 -14.93
CA ALA A 29 17.26 13.98 -15.15
C ALA A 29 16.46 13.90 -16.47
N GLY A 30 17.04 13.27 -17.51
CA GLY A 30 16.33 12.95 -18.75
C GLY A 30 15.19 11.96 -18.54
N TRP A 31 15.45 10.87 -17.81
CA TRP A 31 14.44 9.89 -17.41
C TRP A 31 13.32 10.52 -16.58
N GLU A 32 13.65 11.35 -15.59
CA GLU A 32 12.67 12.03 -14.73
C GLU A 32 11.76 12.94 -15.54
N ARG A 33 12.28 13.70 -16.51
CA ARG A 33 11.46 14.50 -17.43
C ARG A 33 10.51 13.63 -18.26
N LEU A 34 10.97 12.50 -18.78
CA LEU A 34 10.11 11.56 -19.50
C LEU A 34 9.03 10.96 -18.59
N ARG A 35 9.41 10.58 -17.38
CA ARG A 35 8.54 10.03 -16.33
C ARG A 35 7.46 11.03 -15.93
N HIS A 36 7.80 12.28 -15.63
CA HIS A 36 6.83 13.31 -15.22
C HIS A 36 5.94 13.78 -16.38
N GLY A 37 6.40 13.64 -17.63
CA GLY A 37 5.61 13.95 -18.82
C GLY A 37 4.69 12.80 -19.24
N LYS A 38 5.22 11.85 -20.01
CA LYS A 38 4.41 10.86 -20.74
C LYS A 38 4.17 9.56 -19.97
N LEU A 39 5.07 9.22 -19.04
CA LEU A 39 5.09 7.92 -18.34
C LEU A 39 4.66 8.02 -16.87
N HIS A 40 4.02 9.13 -16.46
CA HIS A 40 3.70 9.34 -15.05
C HIS A 40 2.77 8.26 -14.52
N TRP A 41 1.74 7.93 -15.31
CA TRP A 41 0.80 6.85 -15.02
C TRP A 41 1.47 5.49 -14.84
N LEU A 42 2.58 5.21 -15.55
CA LEU A 42 3.31 3.95 -15.45
C LEU A 42 4.05 3.88 -14.12
N ALA A 43 4.71 4.98 -13.71
CA ALA A 43 5.38 5.04 -12.42
C ALA A 43 4.41 4.85 -11.25
N GLU A 44 3.21 5.44 -11.34
CA GLU A 44 2.15 5.25 -10.36
C GLU A 44 1.66 3.79 -10.32
N CYS A 45 1.43 3.16 -11.47
CA CYS A 45 1.04 1.74 -11.56
C CYS A 45 2.12 0.83 -10.97
N VAL A 46 3.40 1.10 -11.26
CA VAL A 46 4.53 0.34 -10.69
C VAL A 46 4.60 0.53 -9.18
N ALA A 47 4.38 1.74 -8.67
CA ALA A 47 4.34 1.98 -7.22
C ALA A 47 3.19 1.24 -6.54
N GLU A 48 1.99 1.22 -7.14
CA GLU A 48 0.85 0.45 -6.64
C GLU A 48 1.11 -1.06 -6.65
N ALA A 49 1.64 -1.59 -7.76
CA ALA A 49 2.03 -3.00 -7.85
C ALA A 49 3.11 -3.35 -6.82
N MET A 50 4.12 -2.49 -6.65
CA MET A 50 5.21 -2.69 -5.69
C MET A 50 4.70 -2.63 -4.25
N GLY A 51 3.78 -1.72 -3.93
CA GLY A 51 3.18 -1.67 -2.59
C GLY A 51 2.45 -2.95 -2.24
N VAL A 52 1.63 -3.48 -3.16
CA VAL A 52 0.97 -4.79 -2.96
C VAL A 52 1.99 -5.92 -2.89
N PHE A 53 2.99 -5.88 -3.76
CA PHE A 53 4.07 -6.86 -3.75
C PHE A 53 4.77 -6.94 -2.39
N MET A 54 5.11 -5.81 -1.76
CA MET A 54 5.87 -5.78 -0.51
C MET A 54 5.15 -6.52 0.63
N TYR A 55 3.87 -6.23 0.86
CA TYR A 55 3.13 -6.91 1.93
C TYR A 55 2.71 -8.33 1.56
N CYS A 56 2.45 -8.62 0.28
CA CYS A 56 2.21 -9.99 -0.14
C CYS A 56 3.49 -10.82 0.01
N PHE A 57 4.65 -10.30 -0.38
CA PHE A 57 5.92 -11.01 -0.26
C PHE A 57 6.27 -11.33 1.20
N ALA A 58 6.23 -10.33 2.08
CA ALA A 58 6.54 -10.53 3.50
C ALA A 58 5.49 -11.38 4.23
N GLY A 59 4.20 -11.13 3.95
CA GLY A 59 3.09 -11.84 4.55
C GLY A 59 2.97 -13.29 4.08
N VAL A 60 2.93 -13.52 2.76
CA VAL A 60 2.86 -14.87 2.16
C VAL A 60 4.13 -15.66 2.44
N GLY A 61 5.31 -15.02 2.47
CA GLY A 61 6.54 -15.67 2.92
C GLY A 61 6.44 -16.16 4.38
N SER A 62 5.82 -15.37 5.26
CA SER A 62 5.53 -15.79 6.64
C SER A 62 4.48 -16.90 6.71
N THR A 63 3.47 -16.86 5.86
CA THR A 63 2.47 -17.95 5.72
C THR A 63 3.12 -19.24 5.22
N ALA A 64 4.11 -19.17 4.31
CA ALA A 64 4.84 -20.34 3.83
C ALA A 64 5.54 -21.07 4.98
N ALA A 65 6.28 -20.33 5.82
CA ALA A 65 6.90 -20.88 7.02
C ALA A 65 5.87 -21.49 7.97
N PHE A 66 4.72 -20.82 8.18
CA PHE A 66 3.65 -21.31 9.05
C PHE A 66 3.07 -22.64 8.59
N VAL A 67 2.71 -22.74 7.30
CA VAL A 67 2.10 -23.94 6.72
C VAL A 67 3.10 -25.09 6.68
N ILE A 68 4.33 -24.83 6.22
CA ILE A 68 5.37 -25.86 6.13
C ILE A 68 5.77 -26.36 7.51
N GLY A 69 5.95 -25.45 8.48
CA GLY A 69 6.21 -25.82 9.87
C GLY A 69 5.10 -26.72 10.44
N GLY A 70 3.84 -26.43 10.11
CA GLY A 70 2.70 -27.20 10.60
C GLY A 70 2.62 -28.59 9.99
N LEU A 71 2.88 -28.70 8.69
CA LEU A 71 2.85 -29.97 7.96
C LEU A 71 4.09 -30.84 8.27
N ALA A 72 5.26 -30.23 8.41
CA ALA A 72 6.50 -30.90 8.79
C ALA A 72 6.60 -31.20 10.30
N LYS A 73 5.69 -30.64 11.12
CA LYS A 73 5.70 -30.71 12.59
C LYS A 73 6.98 -30.16 13.21
N GLU A 74 7.51 -29.09 12.62
CA GLU A 74 8.70 -28.39 13.11
C GLU A 74 8.31 -27.35 14.15
N GLU A 75 8.79 -27.52 15.38
CA GLU A 75 8.52 -26.59 16.48
C GLU A 75 9.13 -25.21 16.19
N GLY A 76 8.37 -24.14 16.44
CA GLY A 76 8.83 -22.75 16.31
C GLY A 76 8.63 -22.09 14.95
N LEU A 77 8.23 -22.83 13.90
CA LEU A 77 7.96 -22.27 12.56
C LEU A 77 6.49 -21.90 12.30
N SER A 78 5.56 -22.32 13.17
CA SER A 78 4.12 -22.11 13.01
C SER A 78 3.54 -21.10 14.00
N SER A 79 3.78 -19.81 13.75
CA SER A 79 3.24 -18.72 14.57
C SER A 79 2.35 -17.75 13.81
N LEU A 80 1.11 -17.55 14.30
CA LEU A 80 0.23 -16.52 13.76
C LEU A 80 0.76 -15.10 14.05
N LEU A 81 1.49 -14.93 15.15
CA LEU A 81 2.19 -13.68 15.47
C LEU A 81 3.17 -13.31 14.34
N GLN A 82 3.94 -14.28 13.86
CA GLN A 82 4.88 -14.11 12.75
C GLN A 82 4.17 -13.66 11.47
N ILE A 83 3.02 -14.26 11.13
CA ILE A 83 2.26 -13.85 9.93
C ILE A 83 1.83 -12.38 10.04
N GLY A 84 1.20 -11.99 11.15
CA GLY A 84 0.75 -10.60 11.31
C GLY A 84 1.91 -9.60 11.35
N LEU A 85 3.06 -9.96 11.96
CA LEU A 85 4.28 -9.15 11.88
C LEU A 85 4.81 -9.04 10.45
N GLY A 86 4.79 -10.12 9.68
CA GLY A 86 5.21 -10.14 8.27
C GLY A 86 4.37 -9.22 7.40
N TYR A 87 3.04 -9.32 7.51
CA TYR A 87 2.14 -8.40 6.79
C TYR A 87 2.31 -6.95 7.28
N ALA A 88 2.39 -6.70 8.57
CA ALA A 88 2.55 -5.35 9.11
C ALA A 88 3.86 -4.69 8.65
N ALA A 89 4.98 -5.42 8.71
CA ALA A 89 6.26 -4.93 8.20
C ALA A 89 6.18 -4.61 6.70
N GLY A 90 5.58 -5.50 5.90
CA GLY A 90 5.41 -5.27 4.48
C GLY A 90 4.49 -4.09 4.15
N ILE A 91 3.40 -3.88 4.89
CA ILE A 91 2.48 -2.74 4.71
C ILE A 91 3.18 -1.43 5.08
N MET A 92 3.91 -1.41 6.19
CA MET A 92 4.68 -0.25 6.61
C MET A 92 5.71 0.13 5.53
N LEU A 93 6.47 -0.84 5.01
CA LEU A 93 7.41 -0.61 3.90
C LEU A 93 6.71 -0.12 2.64
N ALA A 94 5.58 -0.71 2.28
CA ALA A 94 4.79 -0.31 1.12
C ALA A 94 4.37 1.17 1.19
N ILE A 95 3.80 1.59 2.32
CA ILE A 95 3.35 2.97 2.52
C ILE A 95 4.55 3.92 2.54
N THR A 96 5.62 3.58 3.26
CA THR A 96 6.79 4.44 3.35
C THR A 96 7.50 4.63 2.00
N ILE A 97 7.58 3.59 1.17
CA ILE A 97 8.36 3.62 -0.08
C ILE A 97 7.53 4.10 -1.26
N CYS A 98 6.29 3.65 -1.39
CA CYS A 98 5.52 3.79 -2.63
C CYS A 98 4.52 4.95 -2.59
N SER A 99 4.04 5.38 -1.40
CA SER A 99 2.97 6.38 -1.30
C SER A 99 3.31 7.73 -1.92
N ALA A 100 4.57 8.17 -1.83
CA ALA A 100 5.01 9.42 -2.45
C ALA A 100 4.91 9.43 -3.98
N THR A 101 4.82 8.24 -4.61
CA THR A 101 4.71 8.13 -6.07
C THR A 101 3.26 7.99 -6.53
N SER A 102 2.46 7.12 -5.91
CA SER A 102 1.09 6.83 -6.37
C SER A 102 -0.04 7.43 -5.53
N GLY A 103 0.26 7.96 -4.34
CA GLY A 103 -0.73 8.26 -3.30
C GLY A 103 -0.99 7.08 -2.35
N GLY A 104 -0.53 5.88 -2.71
CA GLY A 104 -0.45 4.72 -1.84
C GLY A 104 -1.77 4.07 -1.47
N HIS A 105 -2.59 3.74 -2.46
CA HIS A 105 -3.86 3.07 -2.22
C HIS A 105 -3.65 1.61 -1.82
N PHE A 106 -2.85 0.88 -2.61
CA PHE A 106 -2.46 -0.53 -2.46
C PHE A 106 -3.59 -1.53 -2.18
N ASN A 107 -4.84 -1.11 -2.35
CA ASN A 107 -6.03 -1.90 -2.08
C ASN A 107 -7.16 -1.41 -3.00
N PRO A 108 -7.82 -2.31 -3.75
CA PRO A 108 -8.92 -1.93 -4.63
C PRO A 108 -10.06 -1.21 -3.91
N CYS A 109 -10.39 -1.56 -2.66
CA CYS A 109 -11.46 -0.87 -1.92
C CYS A 109 -11.12 0.60 -1.62
N ILE A 110 -9.87 0.91 -1.29
CA ILE A 110 -9.39 2.28 -1.08
C ILE A 110 -9.43 3.07 -2.39
N THR A 111 -8.96 2.48 -3.48
CA THR A 111 -9.07 3.08 -4.82
C THR A 111 -10.52 3.38 -5.19
N ILE A 112 -11.45 2.49 -4.84
CA ILE A 112 -12.89 2.69 -5.09
C ILE A 112 -13.44 3.83 -4.25
N VAL A 113 -13.12 3.92 -2.94
CA VAL A 113 -13.53 5.05 -2.10
C VAL A 113 -13.01 6.37 -2.66
N GLU A 114 -11.75 6.43 -3.07
CA GLU A 114 -11.14 7.63 -3.67
C GLU A 114 -11.84 8.03 -4.98
N MET A 115 -12.25 7.06 -5.81
CA MET A 115 -13.02 7.32 -7.03
C MET A 115 -14.43 7.85 -6.73
N LEU A 116 -15.10 7.30 -5.71
CA LEU A 116 -16.48 7.64 -5.37
C LEU A 116 -16.59 8.99 -4.67
N PHE A 117 -15.66 9.30 -3.76
CA PHE A 117 -15.84 10.40 -2.80
C PHE A 117 -14.77 11.48 -2.83
N LYS A 118 -13.58 11.23 -3.40
CA LYS A 118 -12.44 12.17 -3.38
C LYS A 118 -12.00 12.63 -4.78
N GLY A 119 -12.77 12.29 -5.82
CA GLY A 119 -12.56 12.79 -7.19
C GLY A 119 -11.42 12.09 -7.95
N PHE A 120 -11.03 10.88 -7.53
CA PHE A 120 -9.97 10.14 -8.22
C PHE A 120 -10.43 9.68 -9.62
N PRO A 121 -9.67 9.91 -10.70
CA PRO A 121 -10.12 9.61 -12.06
C PRO A 121 -10.41 8.12 -12.28
N PRO A 122 -11.60 7.72 -12.79
CA PRO A 122 -11.99 6.31 -12.89
C PRO A 122 -11.04 5.43 -13.71
N LEU A 123 -10.55 5.92 -14.86
CA LEU A 123 -9.59 5.18 -15.68
C LEU A 123 -8.22 5.03 -14.99
N LYS A 124 -7.86 5.97 -14.12
CA LYS A 124 -6.66 5.84 -13.28
C LYS A 124 -6.89 4.79 -12.19
N GLY A 125 -8.05 4.80 -11.55
CA GLY A 125 -8.43 3.79 -10.56
C GLY A 125 -8.47 2.38 -11.11
N ALA A 126 -9.03 2.17 -12.31
CA ALA A 126 -9.00 0.88 -12.97
C ALA A 126 -7.57 0.36 -13.20
N ARG A 127 -6.65 1.24 -13.64
CA ARG A 127 -5.23 0.89 -13.80
C ARG A 127 -4.56 0.56 -12.47
N TYR A 128 -4.90 1.26 -11.39
CA TYR A 128 -4.41 0.95 -10.05
C TYR A 128 -4.85 -0.45 -9.62
N ILE A 129 -6.14 -0.77 -9.74
CA ILE A 129 -6.68 -2.08 -9.34
C ILE A 129 -5.98 -3.22 -10.08
N VAL A 130 -5.79 -3.10 -11.40
CA VAL A 130 -5.07 -4.12 -12.20
C VAL A 130 -3.62 -4.24 -11.74
N SER A 131 -2.94 -3.12 -11.50
CA SER A 131 -1.55 -3.10 -11.05
C SER A 131 -1.38 -3.71 -9.67
N GLN A 132 -2.31 -3.41 -8.75
CA GLN A 132 -2.36 -3.97 -7.40
C GLN A 132 -2.49 -5.50 -7.46
N ILE A 133 -3.45 -6.03 -8.22
CA ILE A 133 -3.65 -7.48 -8.39
C ILE A 133 -2.39 -8.14 -8.98
N LEU A 134 -1.77 -7.51 -9.98
CA LEU A 134 -0.53 -7.99 -10.59
C LEU A 134 0.63 -8.04 -9.58
N GLY A 135 0.75 -7.03 -8.71
CA GLY A 135 1.74 -7.00 -7.64
C GLY A 135 1.61 -8.18 -6.68
N GLY A 136 0.38 -8.48 -6.24
CA GLY A 136 0.08 -9.61 -5.37
C GLY A 136 0.35 -10.96 -6.04
N TYR A 137 -0.03 -11.09 -7.31
CA TYR A 137 0.23 -12.27 -8.13
C TYR A 137 1.73 -12.57 -8.26
N ILE A 138 2.54 -11.57 -8.64
CA ILE A 138 4.00 -11.71 -8.78
C ILE A 138 4.65 -12.07 -7.44
N ALA A 139 4.24 -11.43 -6.34
CA ALA A 139 4.76 -11.75 -5.02
C ALA A 139 4.52 -13.22 -4.65
N CYS A 140 3.31 -13.73 -4.84
CA CYS A 140 2.97 -15.10 -4.52
C CYS A 140 3.77 -16.11 -5.37
N LEU A 141 3.95 -15.86 -6.67
CA LEU A 141 4.77 -16.72 -7.53
C LEU A 141 6.25 -16.76 -7.10
N LEU A 142 6.79 -15.61 -6.70
CA LEU A 142 8.17 -15.53 -6.22
C LEU A 142 8.35 -16.24 -4.88
N VAL A 143 7.40 -16.07 -3.95
CA VAL A 143 7.41 -16.83 -2.68
C VAL A 143 7.31 -18.34 -2.95
N TYR A 144 6.39 -18.78 -3.82
CA TYR A 144 6.32 -20.18 -4.22
C TYR A 144 7.66 -20.68 -4.77
N THR A 145 8.30 -19.91 -5.64
CA THR A 145 9.59 -20.27 -6.24
C THR A 145 10.67 -20.43 -5.17
N GLN A 146 10.76 -19.49 -4.21
CA GLN A 146 11.72 -19.53 -3.11
C GLN A 146 11.51 -20.71 -2.17
N TRP A 147 10.26 -21.10 -1.94
CA TRP A 147 9.89 -22.22 -1.06
C TRP A 147 9.64 -23.54 -1.79
N SER A 148 9.80 -23.56 -3.11
CA SER A 148 9.34 -24.67 -3.98
C SER A 148 9.92 -26.03 -3.61
N THR A 149 11.18 -26.07 -3.17
CA THR A 149 11.83 -27.31 -2.74
C THR A 149 11.16 -27.88 -1.49
N LEU A 150 10.87 -27.04 -0.50
CA LEU A 150 10.22 -27.47 0.74
C LEU A 150 8.74 -27.79 0.53
N ILE A 151 8.02 -26.99 -0.25
CA ILE A 151 6.62 -27.25 -0.60
C ILE A 151 6.49 -28.63 -1.26
N LYS A 152 7.29 -28.90 -2.29
CA LYS A 152 7.25 -30.20 -2.99
C LYS A 152 7.68 -31.37 -2.11
N ALA A 153 8.64 -31.18 -1.20
CA ALA A 153 9.06 -32.21 -0.26
C ALA A 153 7.92 -32.60 0.70
N VAL A 154 7.21 -31.61 1.23
CA VAL A 154 6.05 -31.83 2.12
C VAL A 154 4.89 -32.46 1.34
N GLU A 155 4.59 -31.99 0.13
CA GLU A 155 3.56 -32.57 -0.72
C GLU A 155 3.84 -34.05 -1.03
N ALA A 156 5.10 -34.39 -1.34
CA ALA A 156 5.51 -35.77 -1.62
C ALA A 156 5.46 -36.67 -0.38
N ALA A 157 5.60 -36.11 0.82
CA ALA A 157 5.52 -36.84 2.08
C ALA A 157 4.08 -37.16 2.51
N ILE A 158 3.08 -36.48 1.94
CA ILE A 158 1.66 -36.65 2.29
C ILE A 158 1.00 -37.62 1.31
N PRO A 159 0.24 -38.63 1.77
CA PRO A 159 -0.50 -39.53 0.88
C PRO A 159 -1.41 -38.76 -0.08
N PRO A 160 -1.51 -39.12 -1.38
CA PRO A 160 -2.25 -38.33 -2.37
C PRO A 160 -3.71 -38.02 -2.00
N THR A 161 -4.41 -38.98 -1.37
CA THR A 161 -5.79 -38.79 -0.90
C THR A 161 -5.89 -37.79 0.24
N ALA A 162 -4.92 -37.78 1.15
CA ALA A 162 -4.84 -36.81 2.24
C ALA A 162 -4.45 -35.43 1.72
N LEU A 163 -3.51 -35.35 0.77
CA LEU A 163 -3.11 -34.10 0.14
C LEU A 163 -4.29 -33.44 -0.57
N ALA A 164 -5.04 -34.20 -1.38
CA ALA A 164 -6.23 -33.68 -2.06
C ALA A 164 -7.29 -33.12 -1.10
N ALA A 165 -7.42 -33.69 0.10
CA ALA A 165 -8.36 -33.21 1.11
C ALA A 165 -7.93 -31.89 1.78
N ILE A 166 -6.62 -31.65 1.91
CA ILE A 166 -6.09 -30.48 2.64
C ILE A 166 -5.57 -29.38 1.72
N ASN A 167 -5.28 -29.65 0.45
CA ASN A 167 -4.49 -28.74 -0.40
C ASN A 167 -5.08 -27.33 -0.45
N PHE A 168 -6.40 -27.24 -0.65
CA PHE A 168 -7.16 -25.98 -0.72
C PHE A 168 -7.82 -25.62 0.62
N THR A 169 -7.04 -25.67 1.70
CA THR A 169 -7.44 -25.27 3.06
C THR A 169 -6.42 -24.27 3.63
N PRO A 170 -6.72 -23.55 4.73
CA PRO A 170 -5.77 -22.59 5.30
C PRO A 170 -4.43 -23.22 5.75
N GLN A 171 -4.40 -24.53 6.00
CA GLN A 171 -3.22 -25.28 6.44
C GLN A 171 -2.61 -26.14 5.32
N GLY A 172 -3.16 -26.08 4.11
CA GLY A 172 -2.65 -26.82 2.96
C GLY A 172 -1.56 -26.08 2.18
N PRO A 173 -0.79 -26.78 1.33
CA PRO A 173 0.23 -26.17 0.47
C PRO A 173 -0.29 -25.02 -0.41
N ALA A 174 -1.47 -25.15 -1.02
CA ALA A 174 -2.05 -24.05 -1.80
C ALA A 174 -2.47 -22.86 -0.92
N GLY A 175 -2.80 -23.10 0.36
CA GLY A 175 -3.13 -22.10 1.37
C GLY A 175 -2.00 -21.14 1.73
N ILE A 176 -0.77 -21.43 1.28
CA ILE A 176 0.34 -20.46 1.30
C ILE A 176 -0.01 -19.27 0.39
N LEU A 177 -0.46 -19.56 -0.83
CA LEU A 177 -0.66 -18.56 -1.89
C LEU A 177 -2.06 -17.97 -1.85
N GLY A 178 -3.07 -18.84 -1.96
CA GLY A 178 -4.48 -18.48 -1.96
C GLY A 178 -5.07 -18.50 -0.55
N LEU A 179 -6.13 -17.73 -0.34
CA LEU A 179 -6.89 -17.80 0.91
C LEU A 179 -8.02 -18.81 0.78
N TYR A 180 -8.11 -19.71 1.74
CA TYR A 180 -9.17 -20.71 1.81
C TYR A 180 -9.77 -20.74 3.20
N VAL A 181 -10.90 -21.43 3.34
CA VAL A 181 -11.52 -21.71 4.63
C VAL A 181 -11.64 -23.21 4.80
N SER A 182 -11.73 -23.65 6.06
CA SER A 182 -12.03 -25.05 6.37
C SER A 182 -13.34 -25.49 5.66
N PRO A 183 -13.44 -26.75 5.19
CA PRO A 183 -14.68 -27.29 4.64
C PRO A 183 -15.89 -27.16 5.57
N THR A 184 -15.65 -27.16 6.89
CA THR A 184 -16.69 -27.02 7.93
C THR A 184 -17.02 -25.57 8.30
N ALA A 185 -16.33 -24.59 7.70
CA ALA A 185 -16.54 -23.18 8.02
C ALA A 185 -17.91 -22.67 7.53
N SER A 186 -18.56 -21.86 8.36
CA SER A 186 -19.75 -21.12 7.98
C SER A 186 -19.37 -19.92 7.11
N LEU A 187 -19.85 -19.89 5.87
CA LEU A 187 -19.60 -18.77 4.97
C LEU A 187 -20.22 -17.46 5.47
N GLY A 188 -21.37 -17.52 6.16
CA GLY A 188 -21.99 -16.34 6.74
C GLY A 188 -21.14 -15.72 7.86
N LEU A 189 -20.50 -16.55 8.69
CA LEU A 189 -19.57 -16.07 9.72
C LEU A 189 -18.25 -15.60 9.12
N ALA A 190 -17.75 -16.25 8.07
CA ALA A 190 -16.57 -15.78 7.34
C ALA A 190 -16.81 -14.40 6.70
N PHE A 191 -17.98 -14.20 6.08
CA PHE A 191 -18.39 -12.89 5.56
C PHE A 191 -18.47 -11.83 6.67
N LEU A 192 -19.10 -12.15 7.80
CA LEU A 192 -19.19 -11.23 8.93
C LEU A 192 -17.82 -10.85 9.48
N ASN A 193 -16.92 -11.83 9.59
CA ASN A 193 -15.53 -11.64 10.04
C ASN A 193 -14.76 -10.69 9.11
N GLU A 194 -14.80 -10.97 7.80
CA GLU A 194 -14.20 -10.13 6.76
C GLU A 194 -14.73 -8.69 6.85
N PHE A 195 -16.06 -8.53 6.88
CA PHE A 195 -16.72 -7.23 6.92
C PHE A 195 -16.33 -6.41 8.16
N ILE A 196 -16.34 -7.00 9.34
CA ILE A 196 -16.00 -6.29 10.60
C ILE A 196 -14.52 -5.88 10.60
N CYS A 197 -13.62 -6.79 10.17
CA CYS A 197 -12.19 -6.49 10.12
C CYS A 197 -11.88 -5.36 9.14
N ASP A 198 -12.48 -5.39 7.94
CA ASP A 198 -12.30 -4.34 6.94
C ASP A 198 -12.91 -3.02 7.35
N PHE A 199 -14.05 -3.02 8.05
CA PHE A 199 -14.62 -1.82 8.63
C PHE A 199 -13.67 -1.21 9.68
N PHE A 200 -13.14 -2.04 10.59
CA PHE A 200 -12.16 -1.62 11.59
C PHE A 200 -10.88 -1.03 10.95
N ILE A 201 -10.31 -1.73 9.97
CA ILE A 201 -9.13 -1.28 9.23
C ILE A 201 -9.42 0.04 8.51
N GLY A 202 -10.58 0.14 7.84
CA GLY A 202 -11.03 1.35 7.16
C GLY A 202 -11.11 2.55 8.10
N LEU A 203 -11.68 2.39 9.31
CA LEU A 203 -11.75 3.47 10.30
C LEU A 203 -10.35 3.97 10.70
N VAL A 204 -9.39 3.08 10.90
CA VAL A 204 -8.01 3.48 11.23
C VAL A 204 -7.37 4.20 10.05
N ILE A 205 -7.56 3.72 8.81
CA ILE A 205 -7.05 4.37 7.61
C ILE A 205 -7.60 5.79 7.49
N PHE A 206 -8.93 5.98 7.57
CA PHE A 206 -9.52 7.31 7.45
C PHE A 206 -9.13 8.23 8.61
N GLY A 207 -8.96 7.68 9.82
CA GLY A 207 -8.37 8.40 10.95
C GLY A 207 -6.93 8.87 10.70
N CYS A 208 -6.12 8.08 9.99
CA CYS A 208 -4.77 8.45 9.60
C CYS A 208 -4.72 9.44 8.43
N LEU A 209 -5.74 9.44 7.56
CA LEU A 209 -5.85 10.33 6.41
C LEU A 209 -6.52 11.67 6.74
N ASP A 210 -7.22 11.76 7.87
CA ASP A 210 -7.84 12.99 8.34
C ASP A 210 -6.78 14.07 8.63
N PRO A 211 -6.78 15.20 7.90
CA PRO A 211 -5.80 16.26 8.09
C PRO A 211 -5.94 16.99 9.43
N SER A 212 -7.09 16.89 10.08
CA SER A 212 -7.37 17.53 11.37
C SER A 212 -6.99 16.67 12.57
N ASN A 213 -6.70 15.38 12.37
CA ASN A 213 -6.41 14.46 13.45
C ASN A 213 -5.01 14.72 14.04
N ALA A 214 -4.97 15.50 15.13
CA ALA A 214 -3.75 15.90 15.83
C ALA A 214 -3.02 14.74 16.53
N MET A 215 -3.67 13.59 16.74
CA MET A 215 -3.03 12.42 17.34
C MET A 215 -2.17 11.65 16.34
N VAL A 216 -2.35 11.88 15.05
CA VAL A 216 -1.68 11.12 13.99
C VAL A 216 -0.91 12.09 13.08
N PRO A 217 0.39 12.31 13.31
CA PRO A 217 1.22 13.00 12.32
C PRO A 217 1.35 12.12 11.05
N PRO A 218 1.55 12.70 9.85
CA PRO A 218 1.67 11.95 8.59
C PRO A 218 2.69 10.81 8.62
N SER A 219 3.81 10.99 9.33
CA SER A 219 4.88 10.00 9.45
C SER A 219 4.47 8.77 10.26
N MET A 220 3.41 8.85 11.07
CA MET A 220 2.90 7.73 11.88
C MET A 220 1.83 6.91 11.16
N ALA A 221 1.27 7.40 10.05
CA ALA A 221 0.26 6.67 9.28
C ALA A 221 0.72 5.26 8.85
N PRO A 222 1.97 5.03 8.35
CA PRO A 222 2.44 3.69 8.01
C PRO A 222 2.41 2.70 9.19
N VAL A 223 2.75 3.17 10.39
CA VAL A 223 2.79 2.34 11.61
C VAL A 223 1.38 2.00 12.08
N LEU A 224 0.48 2.99 12.16
CA LEU A 224 -0.88 2.77 12.66
C LEU A 224 -1.71 1.90 11.71
N ILE A 225 -1.61 2.15 10.40
CA ILE A 225 -2.30 1.34 9.40
C ILE A 225 -1.78 -0.10 9.43
N SER A 226 -0.46 -0.31 9.46
CA SER A 226 0.11 -1.66 9.54
C SER A 226 -0.28 -2.39 10.82
N MET A 227 -0.34 -1.70 11.96
CA MET A 227 -0.81 -2.28 13.23
C MET A 227 -2.30 -2.63 13.22
N ALA A 228 -3.14 -1.88 12.51
CA ALA A 228 -4.55 -2.26 12.33
C ALA A 228 -4.69 -3.59 11.58
N TYR A 229 -3.92 -3.77 10.50
CA TYR A 229 -3.85 -5.04 9.78
C TYR A 229 -3.27 -6.15 10.68
N ALA A 230 -2.22 -5.89 11.46
CA ALA A 230 -1.65 -6.86 12.40
C ALA A 230 -2.70 -7.34 13.42
N ALA A 231 -3.41 -6.40 14.05
CA ALA A 231 -4.45 -6.70 15.03
C ALA A 231 -5.58 -7.53 14.42
N ALA A 232 -6.01 -7.19 13.19
CA ALA A 232 -7.01 -7.97 12.47
C ALA A 232 -6.52 -9.40 12.19
N ILE A 233 -5.26 -9.56 11.74
CA ILE A 233 -4.69 -10.87 11.45
C ILE A 233 -4.59 -11.72 12.73
N TRP A 234 -3.99 -11.18 13.79
CA TRP A 234 -3.79 -11.93 15.04
C TRP A 234 -5.10 -12.33 15.71
N GLY A 235 -6.13 -11.48 15.63
CA GLY A 235 -7.41 -11.75 16.25
C GLY A 235 -8.32 -12.66 15.42
N PHE A 236 -8.27 -12.55 14.08
CA PHE A 236 -9.41 -12.97 13.25
C PHE A 236 -9.04 -13.76 11.99
N SER A 237 -7.76 -13.90 11.63
CA SER A 237 -7.41 -14.61 10.39
C SER A 237 -7.72 -16.11 10.42
N ALA A 238 -7.77 -16.72 11.61
CA ALA A 238 -8.15 -18.13 11.78
C ALA A 238 -9.57 -18.42 11.26
N ASN A 239 -10.44 -17.42 11.26
CA ASN A 239 -11.82 -17.51 10.75
C ASN A 239 -11.94 -17.18 9.25
N GLY A 240 -10.82 -16.90 8.58
CA GLY A 240 -10.76 -16.41 7.20
C GLY A 240 -10.76 -14.88 7.17
N LEU A 241 -9.65 -14.31 6.70
CA LEU A 241 -9.48 -12.87 6.52
C LEU A 241 -8.62 -12.60 5.28
N ALA A 242 -9.15 -11.87 4.30
CA ALA A 242 -8.39 -11.38 3.16
C ALA A 242 -7.95 -9.93 3.34
N ALA A 243 -8.84 -9.09 3.86
CA ALA A 243 -8.74 -7.65 4.07
C ALA A 243 -8.35 -6.80 2.84
N ASN A 244 -8.20 -7.44 1.68
CA ASN A 244 -7.67 -6.84 0.46
C ASN A 244 -7.95 -7.70 -0.78
N THR A 245 -8.74 -7.15 -1.70
CA THR A 245 -9.09 -7.78 -2.98
C THR A 245 -7.87 -8.14 -3.82
N ALA A 246 -6.86 -7.28 -3.89
CA ALA A 246 -5.66 -7.52 -4.69
C ALA A 246 -4.77 -8.62 -4.08
N ARG A 247 -4.69 -8.70 -2.75
CA ARG A 247 -4.03 -9.83 -2.06
C ARG A 247 -4.73 -11.14 -2.37
N ASP A 248 -6.06 -11.17 -2.28
CA ASP A 248 -6.84 -12.40 -2.48
C ASP A 248 -6.77 -12.85 -3.93
N LEU A 249 -7.18 -12.00 -4.87
CA LEU A 249 -7.18 -12.33 -6.29
C LEU A 249 -5.77 -12.64 -6.81
N GLY A 250 -4.76 -11.85 -6.42
CA GLY A 250 -3.38 -12.10 -6.81
C GLY A 250 -2.89 -13.47 -6.32
N GLY A 251 -3.15 -13.79 -5.05
CA GLY A 251 -2.79 -15.09 -4.47
C GLY A 251 -3.54 -16.27 -5.09
N ARG A 252 -4.85 -16.13 -5.35
CA ARG A 252 -5.66 -17.14 -6.04
C ARG A 252 -5.20 -17.34 -7.48
N PHE A 253 -4.84 -16.28 -8.19
CA PHE A 253 -4.32 -16.38 -9.55
C PHE A 253 -2.99 -17.14 -9.55
N ALA A 254 -2.10 -16.87 -8.59
CA ALA A 254 -0.85 -17.62 -8.44
C ALA A 254 -1.12 -19.09 -8.10
N ALA A 255 -2.06 -19.36 -7.19
CA ALA A 255 -2.47 -20.72 -6.86
C ALA A 255 -3.05 -21.45 -8.09
N MET A 256 -3.84 -20.79 -8.93
CA MET A 256 -4.34 -21.38 -10.18
C MET A 256 -3.24 -21.68 -11.20
N THR A 257 -2.23 -20.82 -11.29
CA THR A 257 -1.07 -21.07 -12.17
C THR A 257 -0.29 -22.32 -11.74
N ILE A 258 -0.20 -22.59 -10.43
CA ILE A 258 0.58 -23.71 -9.88
C ILE A 258 -0.25 -25.00 -9.78
N TYR A 259 -1.47 -24.91 -9.26
CA TYR A 259 -2.29 -26.07 -8.89
C TYR A 259 -3.50 -26.30 -9.81
N GLY A 260 -3.68 -25.47 -10.84
CA GLY A 260 -4.80 -25.58 -11.79
C GLY A 260 -6.10 -24.91 -11.32
N SER A 261 -7.17 -25.10 -12.07
CA SER A 261 -8.46 -24.40 -11.87
C SER A 261 -9.13 -24.69 -10.52
N ASP A 262 -8.83 -25.83 -9.90
CA ASP A 262 -9.39 -26.19 -8.59
C ASP A 262 -8.95 -25.24 -7.48
N ALA A 263 -7.84 -24.52 -7.71
CA ALA A 263 -7.31 -23.51 -6.78
C ALA A 263 -8.18 -22.25 -6.65
N VAL A 264 -9.22 -22.08 -7.49
CA VAL A 264 -10.30 -21.10 -7.21
C VAL A 264 -10.88 -21.36 -5.82
N GLY A 265 -10.94 -22.64 -5.41
CA GLY A 265 -11.51 -23.09 -4.16
C GLY A 265 -13.03 -23.01 -4.18
N ARG A 266 -13.62 -23.01 -2.98
CA ARG A 266 -15.08 -22.88 -2.83
C ARG A 266 -15.54 -21.52 -3.35
N SER A 267 -16.25 -21.52 -4.49
CA SER A 267 -16.65 -20.30 -5.21
C SER A 267 -17.34 -19.24 -4.34
N GLY A 268 -18.18 -19.68 -3.38
CA GLY A 268 -18.81 -18.78 -2.41
C GLY A 268 -17.82 -18.05 -1.52
N TYR A 269 -16.75 -18.70 -1.07
CA TYR A 269 -15.72 -18.05 -0.25
C TYR A 269 -14.81 -17.14 -1.10
N ALA A 270 -14.47 -17.54 -2.32
CA ALA A 270 -13.65 -16.71 -3.21
C ALA A 270 -14.31 -15.34 -3.46
N ALA A 271 -15.63 -15.31 -3.65
CA ALA A 271 -16.38 -14.05 -3.76
C ALA A 271 -16.37 -13.23 -2.46
N ILE A 272 -16.53 -13.89 -1.30
CA ILE A 272 -16.48 -13.23 0.02
C ILE A 272 -15.11 -12.56 0.22
N ALA A 273 -14.02 -13.30 0.04
CA ALA A 273 -12.66 -12.81 0.23
C ALA A 273 -12.30 -11.68 -0.74
N ALA A 274 -12.75 -11.75 -2.00
CA ALA A 274 -12.41 -10.74 -3.00
C ALA A 274 -13.25 -9.44 -2.87
N LEU A 275 -14.51 -9.54 -2.44
CA LEU A 275 -15.46 -8.43 -2.61
C LEU A 275 -15.95 -7.80 -1.30
N THR A 276 -15.89 -8.49 -0.16
CA THR A 276 -16.53 -8.00 1.09
C THR A 276 -15.84 -6.75 1.65
N ASN A 277 -14.53 -6.62 1.45
CA ASN A 277 -13.76 -5.45 1.87
C ASN A 277 -14.27 -4.14 1.23
N ILE A 278 -14.84 -4.18 0.01
CA ILE A 278 -15.33 -3.00 -0.71
C ILE A 278 -16.50 -2.32 0.03
N PRO A 279 -17.66 -2.97 0.25
CA PRO A 279 -18.76 -2.36 1.00
C PRO A 279 -18.39 -2.05 2.45
N ALA A 280 -17.55 -2.86 3.10
CA ALA A 280 -17.08 -2.60 4.46
C ALA A 280 -16.27 -1.29 4.55
N THR A 281 -15.33 -1.09 3.61
CA THR A 281 -14.50 0.11 3.56
C THR A 281 -15.30 1.34 3.17
N ILE A 282 -16.26 1.22 2.25
CA ILE A 282 -17.20 2.32 1.92
C ILE A 282 -18.00 2.72 3.15
N LEU A 283 -18.51 1.74 3.92
CA LEU A 283 -19.25 2.03 5.14
C LEU A 283 -18.35 2.69 6.19
N ALA A 284 -17.10 2.24 6.34
CA ALA A 284 -16.13 2.87 7.24
C ALA A 284 -15.84 4.33 6.85
N PHE A 285 -15.72 4.61 5.55
CA PHE A 285 -15.54 5.98 5.05
C PHE A 285 -16.73 6.86 5.43
N LEU A 286 -17.95 6.42 5.09
CA LEU A 286 -19.17 7.17 5.40
C LEU A 286 -19.32 7.37 6.90
N PHE A 287 -19.09 6.32 7.70
CA PHE A 287 -19.16 6.42 9.15
C PHE A 287 -18.16 7.45 9.69
N TYR A 288 -16.90 7.39 9.24
CA TYR A 288 -15.87 8.34 9.66
C TYR A 288 -16.24 9.78 9.28
N GLU A 289 -16.66 10.00 8.03
CA GLU A 289 -17.02 11.33 7.52
C GLU A 289 -18.24 11.92 8.25
N PHE A 290 -19.25 11.11 8.57
CA PHE A 290 -20.45 11.60 9.27
C PHE A 290 -20.28 11.73 10.79
N MET A 291 -19.46 10.90 11.43
CA MET A 291 -19.39 10.83 12.89
C MET A 291 -18.15 11.52 13.48
N PHE A 292 -17.02 11.48 12.77
CA PHE A 292 -15.72 11.89 13.34
C PHE A 292 -15.07 13.07 12.64
N TYR A 293 -15.29 13.22 11.33
CA TYR A 293 -14.76 14.35 10.58
C TYR A 293 -15.49 15.64 10.95
N ASP A 294 -14.73 16.72 11.09
CA ASP A 294 -15.24 18.03 11.49
C ASP A 294 -14.41 19.13 10.81
N SER A 295 -15.06 19.93 9.98
CA SER A 295 -14.42 20.98 9.18
C SER A 295 -13.95 22.18 9.99
N ASP A 296 -14.45 22.35 11.22
CA ASP A 296 -14.06 23.47 12.08
C ASP A 296 -12.76 23.18 12.85
N ARG A 297 -12.24 21.94 12.76
CA ARG A 297 -10.97 21.56 13.40
C ARG A 297 -9.77 22.16 12.69
N VAL A 298 -8.81 22.60 13.50
CA VAL A 298 -7.56 23.18 13.03
C VAL A 298 -6.64 22.09 12.47
N VAL A 299 -6.04 22.35 11.31
CA VAL A 299 -5.01 21.48 10.73
C VAL A 299 -3.67 21.70 11.46
N PRO A 300 -3.10 20.65 12.09
CA PRO A 300 -1.79 20.71 12.74
C PRO A 300 -0.65 21.20 11.83
N GLN A 301 0.46 21.67 12.42
CA GLN A 301 1.56 22.26 11.65
C GLN A 301 2.29 21.26 10.75
N ASP A 302 2.59 20.09 11.27
CA ASP A 302 3.17 18.94 10.56
C ASP A 302 2.30 18.49 9.38
N ARG A 303 0.97 18.50 9.55
CA ARG A 303 0.00 18.24 8.48
C ARG A 303 0.05 19.30 7.38
N ARG A 304 0.09 20.58 7.76
CA ARG A 304 0.23 21.69 6.79
C ARG A 304 1.53 21.58 6.01
N GLU A 305 2.64 21.30 6.68
CA GLU A 305 3.94 21.10 6.02
C GLU A 305 3.91 19.93 5.05
N PHE A 306 3.29 18.81 5.43
CA PHE A 306 3.09 17.67 4.53
C PHE A 306 2.26 18.05 3.29
N ILE A 307 1.15 18.78 3.45
CA ILE A 307 0.32 19.25 2.34
C ILE A 307 1.12 20.20 1.42
N ASP A 308 1.87 21.14 2.01
CA ASP A 308 2.68 22.10 1.28
C ASP A 308 3.77 21.41 0.45
N ILE A 309 4.47 20.42 1.01
CA ILE A 309 5.48 19.62 0.29
C ILE A 309 4.85 18.93 -0.94
N HIS A 310 3.67 18.33 -0.79
CA HIS A 310 2.98 17.65 -1.89
C HIS A 310 2.47 18.64 -2.95
N ALA A 311 2.00 19.81 -2.53
CA ALA A 311 1.57 20.87 -3.45
C ALA A 311 2.77 21.43 -4.24
N LEU A 312 3.91 21.62 -3.59
CA LEU A 312 5.15 22.09 -4.21
C LEU A 312 5.79 21.07 -5.15
N HIS A 313 5.62 19.76 -4.88
CA HIS A 313 6.08 18.71 -5.78
C HIS A 313 5.34 18.72 -7.13
N ARG A 314 4.11 19.25 -7.19
CA ARG A 314 3.36 19.40 -8.46
C ARG A 314 3.89 20.51 -9.37
N ARG A 315 4.95 21.23 -8.98
CA ARG A 315 5.60 22.24 -9.81
C ARG A 315 6.57 21.58 -10.79
N HIS A 316 6.08 21.35 -12.01
CA HIS A 316 6.71 21.65 -13.32
C HIS A 316 5.80 21.09 -14.43
N GLY A 317 4.66 21.74 -14.68
CA GLY A 317 3.88 21.48 -15.88
C GLY A 317 4.70 21.83 -17.14
N PRO A 318 4.38 21.26 -18.32
CA PRO A 318 5.11 21.49 -19.58
C PRO A 318 5.32 22.98 -19.92
N ALA A 319 4.40 23.85 -19.48
CA ALA A 319 4.45 25.29 -19.73
C ALA A 319 5.64 26.02 -19.08
N THR A 320 6.08 25.61 -17.89
CA THR A 320 7.22 26.26 -17.20
C THR A 320 8.56 25.76 -17.71
N LEU A 321 8.63 24.50 -18.18
CA LEU A 321 9.80 23.96 -18.85
C LEU A 321 9.97 24.53 -20.26
N ALA A 322 8.87 24.84 -20.96
CA ALA A 322 8.90 25.59 -22.21
C ALA A 322 9.37 27.04 -21.99
N ALA A 323 8.95 27.70 -20.90
CA ALA A 323 9.43 29.04 -20.53
C ALA A 323 10.91 29.05 -20.12
N ALA A 324 11.38 28.02 -19.40
CA ALA A 324 12.80 27.86 -19.06
C ALA A 324 13.67 27.47 -20.27
N ALA A 325 13.11 26.77 -21.27
CA ALA A 325 13.79 26.45 -22.52
C ALA A 325 13.72 27.60 -23.55
N ALA A 326 12.74 28.50 -23.45
CA ALA A 326 12.58 29.67 -24.31
C ALA A 326 13.24 30.94 -23.75
N GLY A 327 13.73 30.91 -22.51
CA GLY A 327 14.26 32.09 -21.80
C GLY A 327 15.73 32.44 -22.04
N ASP A 328 16.46 31.70 -22.88
CA ASP A 328 17.92 31.84 -23.03
C ASP A 328 18.34 32.59 -24.31
N ASN A 329 17.61 33.62 -24.75
CA ASN A 329 18.03 34.37 -25.95
C ASN A 329 17.73 35.88 -26.01
N HIS A 330 17.49 36.58 -24.90
CA HIS A 330 17.63 38.04 -24.92
C HIS A 330 18.12 38.62 -23.59
N SER A 331 19.32 39.17 -23.64
CA SER A 331 19.89 40.07 -22.63
C SER A 331 19.14 41.40 -22.58
N SER A 332 18.64 41.79 -21.40
CA SER A 332 18.74 43.17 -20.88
C SER A 332 18.19 43.29 -19.44
N SER A 333 19.10 43.56 -18.50
CA SER A 333 18.96 44.32 -17.24
C SER A 333 17.61 44.35 -16.49
N SER A 334 17.56 43.72 -15.31
CA SER A 334 17.45 44.40 -14.00
C SER A 334 17.02 43.41 -12.89
N GLY A 335 17.66 43.50 -11.72
CA GLY A 335 17.24 42.81 -10.48
C GLY A 335 17.95 41.48 -10.23
N GLY A 336 19.13 41.53 -9.60
CA GLY A 336 19.90 40.35 -9.26
C GLY A 336 19.23 39.45 -8.21
N HIS A 337 19.10 38.17 -8.55
CA HIS A 337 19.15 37.08 -7.59
C HIS A 337 20.27 36.15 -8.04
N GLU A 338 21.44 36.31 -7.41
CA GLU A 338 22.55 35.36 -7.52
C GLU A 338 22.10 33.98 -7.04
N LYS A 339 22.21 32.99 -7.94
CA LYS A 339 22.19 31.58 -7.56
C LYS A 339 23.50 31.28 -6.82
N GLU A 340 23.49 31.42 -5.50
CA GLU A 340 24.59 30.89 -4.70
C GLU A 340 24.57 29.35 -4.70
N HIS A 341 25.64 28.76 -5.23
CA HIS A 341 25.98 27.36 -5.02
C HIS A 341 26.24 27.13 -3.53
N VAL A 342 25.40 26.34 -2.87
CA VAL A 342 25.66 25.89 -1.50
C VAL A 342 26.70 24.76 -1.55
N GLY A 343 27.80 24.97 -0.83
CA GLY A 343 28.94 24.06 -0.74
C GLY A 343 28.55 22.67 -0.25
N THR A 344 29.28 21.69 -0.78
CA THR A 344 29.15 20.26 -0.52
C THR A 344 29.23 19.96 0.99
N ILE A 345 28.16 19.43 1.57
CA ILE A 345 28.21 18.84 2.91
C ILE A 345 28.78 17.43 2.76
N GLU A 346 29.97 17.21 3.33
CA GLU A 346 30.63 15.90 3.39
C GLU A 346 29.75 14.89 4.12
N ARG A 347 29.69 13.67 3.58
CA ARG A 347 28.94 12.54 4.15
C ARG A 347 29.68 12.00 5.37
N VAL A 348 28.98 11.84 6.49
CA VAL A 348 29.38 10.98 7.62
C VAL A 348 28.62 9.67 7.52
#